data_AF-A0A9W4N9U4-F1
#
_entry.id   AF-A0A9W4N9U4-F1
#
_cell.length_a   1.000
_cell.length_b   1.000
_cell.length_c   1.000
_cell.angle_alpha   90.00
_cell.angle_beta   90.00
_cell.angle_gamma   90.00
#
_symmetry.space_group_name_H-M   'P 1'
#
loop_
_entity.id
_entity.type
_entity.pdbx_description
1 polymer ?
#
loop_
_entity_poly.entity_id
_entity_poly.type
_entity_poly.pdbx_seq_one_letter_code
_entity_poly.pdbx_strand_id
1 'polypeptide(L)'
;MGVPYTEPAMGGIQKAEPGDIPVYGVAYLLTEKDMHQVILSEGGGIAYTAEPLTATLESDSAAIPVTTLLARHDIPVGYERLPSGRYMGLLIRGAEEHSLPTTYQERLLSQPTFIRPIGYRFKAGKWLFNIFWQRVSCYIETGVHYFKNEDGNVPRWFLIVFDCLLWTMWFYHDYFHSIIWGRGDGLKTRYFNQFTL
;
A
#
# COMPACT_ATOMS: atom_id res chain seq x y z
N MET A 1 -0.37 3.25 0.35
CA MET A 1 0.77 3.53 -0.56
C MET A 1 0.58 2.77 -1.87
N GLY A 2 0.99 3.33 -3.01
CA GLY A 2 0.87 2.67 -4.31
C GLY A 2 1.39 3.51 -5.49
N VAL A 3 1.56 2.86 -6.65
CA VAL A 3 2.01 3.47 -7.91
C VAL A 3 0.93 3.24 -8.98
N PRO A 4 0.44 4.31 -9.65
CA PRO A 4 -0.55 4.18 -10.72
C PRO A 4 -0.17 3.15 -11.79
N TYR A 5 -1.18 2.54 -12.40
CA TYR A 5 -1.08 1.59 -13.52
C TYR A 5 -0.41 0.23 -13.22
N THR A 6 0.26 0.10 -12.07
CA THR A 6 1.04 -1.08 -11.69
C THR A 6 0.50 -1.70 -10.41
N GLU A 7 0.71 -1.04 -9.27
CA GLU A 7 0.21 -1.45 -7.94
C GLU A 7 -0.38 -0.23 -7.23
N PRO A 8 -1.60 0.20 -7.62
CA PRO A 8 -2.12 1.50 -7.20
C PRO A 8 -2.52 1.58 -5.74
N ALA A 9 -2.76 0.45 -5.08
CA ALA A 9 -2.96 0.36 -3.65
C ALA A 9 -2.32 -0.91 -3.08
N MET A 10 -1.87 -0.80 -1.84
CA MET A 10 -1.36 -1.87 -0.99
C MET A 10 -2.10 -1.81 0.35
N GLY A 11 -2.05 -2.91 1.10
CA GLY A 11 -2.70 -3.04 2.39
C GLY A 11 -2.20 -2.01 3.40
N GLY A 12 -3.12 -1.54 4.22
CA GLY A 12 -2.85 -0.78 5.43
C GLY A 12 -3.88 -1.18 6.47
N ILE A 13 -3.61 -0.88 7.73
CA ILE A 13 -4.57 -1.05 8.81
C ILE A 13 -4.77 0.30 9.50
N GLN A 14 -5.99 0.51 9.97
CA GLN A 14 -6.39 1.68 10.72
C GLN A 14 -6.98 1.24 12.06
N LYS A 15 -7.09 2.18 13.00
CA LYS A 15 -7.77 1.91 14.26
C LYS A 15 -9.25 1.60 13.98
N ALA A 16 -9.71 0.47 14.49
CA ALA A 16 -11.10 0.03 14.35
C ALA A 16 -12.04 0.91 15.18
N GLU A 17 -13.20 1.23 14.62
CA GLU A 17 -14.34 1.82 15.32
C GLU A 17 -15.27 0.73 15.89
N PRO A 18 -16.13 1.05 16.88
CA PRO A 18 -17.08 0.08 17.42
C PRO A 18 -17.98 -0.51 16.32
N GLY A 19 -17.91 -1.83 16.13
CA GLY A 19 -18.66 -2.55 15.10
C GLY A 19 -17.86 -2.89 13.84
N ASP A 20 -16.63 -2.38 13.72
CA ASP A 20 -15.72 -2.80 12.65
C ASP A 20 -15.31 -4.26 12.81
N ILE A 21 -15.12 -4.92 11.66
CA ILE A 21 -14.63 -6.30 11.61
C ILE A 21 -13.11 -6.28 11.83
N PRO A 22 -12.58 -7.08 12.78
CA PRO A 22 -11.15 -7.12 13.05
C PRO A 22 -10.34 -7.55 11.82
N VAL A 23 -9.07 -7.16 11.81
CA VAL A 23 -8.09 -7.62 10.84
C VAL A 23 -7.41 -8.87 11.39
N TYR A 24 -7.35 -9.92 10.58
CA TYR A 24 -6.61 -11.14 10.89
C TYR A 24 -5.26 -11.11 10.17
N GLY A 25 -4.27 -11.76 10.75
CA GLY A 25 -2.93 -11.83 10.22
C GLY A 25 -2.14 -12.95 10.85
N VAL A 26 -0.86 -13.05 10.47
CA VAL A 26 0.05 -14.08 10.96
C VAL A 26 1.17 -13.39 11.73
N ALA A 27 1.41 -13.85 12.96
CA ALA A 27 2.53 -13.39 13.77
C ALA A 27 3.77 -14.25 13.47
N TYR A 28 4.85 -13.63 13.02
CA TYR A 28 6.14 -14.27 12.84
C TYR A 28 7.07 -13.88 13.99
N LEU A 29 7.77 -14.86 14.56
CA LEU A 29 8.85 -14.59 15.50
C LEU A 29 10.13 -14.28 14.70
N LEU A 30 10.58 -13.04 14.76
CA LEU A 30 11.74 -12.55 14.03
C LEU A 30 12.89 -12.20 14.97
N THR A 31 14.12 -12.40 14.50
CA THR A 31 15.28 -11.78 15.16
C THR A 31 15.32 -10.28 14.85
N GLU A 32 16.08 -9.51 15.63
CA GLU A 32 16.27 -8.07 15.35
C GLU A 32 16.84 -7.83 13.94
N LYS A 33 17.76 -8.71 13.50
CA LYS A 33 18.34 -8.64 12.15
C LYS A 33 17.28 -8.86 11.08
N ASP A 34 16.38 -9.83 11.26
CA ASP A 34 15.31 -10.12 10.30
C ASP A 34 14.28 -8.99 10.27
N MET A 35 13.93 -8.42 11.44
CA MET A 35 13.06 -7.26 11.53
C MET A 35 13.65 -6.06 10.77
N HIS A 36 14.95 -5.81 10.90
CA HIS A 36 15.63 -4.77 10.11
C HIS A 36 15.49 -5.06 8.60
N GLN A 37 15.66 -6.30 8.14
CA GLN A 37 15.44 -6.63 6.73
C GLN A 37 14.00 -6.38 6.27
N VAL A 38 13.01 -6.70 7.10
CA VAL A 38 11.59 -6.41 6.82
C VAL A 38 11.39 -4.91 6.63
N ILE A 39 11.86 -4.07 7.56
CA ILE A 39 11.74 -2.61 7.48
C ILE A 39 12.37 -2.09 6.18
N LEU A 40 13.53 -2.62 5.77
CA LEU A 40 14.17 -2.22 4.53
C LEU A 40 13.38 -2.64 3.28
N SER A 41 12.86 -3.86 3.26
CA SER A 41 12.06 -4.35 2.12
C SER A 41 10.74 -3.58 1.95
N GLU A 42 10.23 -3.01 3.03
CA GLU A 42 9.00 -2.20 3.05
C GLU A 42 9.27 -0.71 2.79
N GLY A 43 10.51 -0.37 2.41
CA GLY A 43 10.93 0.97 1.97
C GLY A 43 11.70 1.78 3.00
N GLY A 44 12.25 1.16 4.04
CA GLY A 44 13.10 1.84 5.03
C GLY A 44 12.41 2.99 5.77
N GLY A 45 11.13 2.78 6.09
CA GLY A 45 10.33 3.78 6.80
C GLY A 45 9.66 4.83 5.89
N ILE A 46 9.82 4.81 4.57
CA ILE A 46 9.18 5.80 3.69
C ILE A 46 7.68 5.55 3.50
N ALA A 47 7.28 4.29 3.45
CA ALA A 47 5.89 3.88 3.17
C ALA A 47 5.12 3.53 4.44
N TYR A 48 5.80 2.88 5.40
CA TYR A 48 5.22 2.41 6.65
C TYR A 48 6.07 2.79 7.86
N THR A 49 5.43 2.90 9.02
CA THR A 49 6.07 3.04 10.33
C THR A 49 5.85 1.75 11.12
N ALA A 50 6.89 1.26 11.79
CA ALA A 50 6.78 0.13 12.70
C ALA A 50 6.16 0.58 14.03
N GLU A 51 5.03 -0.02 14.39
CA GLU A 51 4.26 0.34 15.59
C GLU A 51 3.97 -0.91 16.42
N PRO A 52 4.21 -0.86 17.75
CA PRO A 52 3.83 -1.94 18.65
C PRO A 52 2.31 -1.94 18.85
N LEU A 53 1.70 -3.12 18.74
CA LEU A 53 0.29 -3.37 19.00
C LEU A 53 0.12 -4.60 19.87
N THR A 54 -1.08 -4.78 20.40
CA THR A 54 -1.51 -6.02 21.04
C THR A 54 -2.42 -6.77 20.09
N ALA A 55 -2.03 -7.99 19.72
CA ALA A 55 -2.86 -8.91 18.96
C ALA A 55 -3.49 -9.96 19.87
N THR A 56 -4.60 -10.54 19.43
CA THR A 56 -5.27 -11.65 20.11
C THR A 56 -5.06 -12.92 19.29
N LEU A 57 -4.54 -13.97 19.91
CA LEU A 57 -4.36 -15.27 19.27
C LEU A 57 -5.71 -15.93 18.99
N GLU A 58 -5.88 -16.43 17.77
CA GLU A 58 -7.06 -17.18 17.33
C GLU A 58 -7.28 -18.45 18.17
N SER A 59 -6.19 -19.11 18.59
CA SER A 59 -6.22 -20.44 19.23
C SER A 59 -6.84 -20.45 20.63
N ASP A 60 -6.52 -19.45 21.44
CA ASP A 60 -6.82 -19.43 22.87
C ASP A 60 -7.21 -18.03 23.38
N SER A 61 -7.36 -17.06 22.47
CA SER A 61 -7.66 -15.66 22.79
C SER A 61 -6.62 -14.98 23.68
N ALA A 62 -5.39 -15.52 23.76
CA ALA A 62 -4.32 -14.87 24.51
C ALA A 62 -3.87 -13.58 23.82
N ALA A 63 -3.65 -12.54 24.63
CA ALA A 63 -3.11 -11.27 24.14
C ALA A 63 -1.58 -11.36 24.04
N ILE A 64 -1.04 -11.04 22.86
CA ILE A 64 0.40 -11.04 22.59
C ILE A 64 0.87 -9.68 22.07
N PRO A 65 2.03 -9.17 22.52
CA PRO A 65 2.64 -8.00 21.92
C PRO A 65 3.17 -8.36 20.53
N VAL A 66 2.87 -7.53 19.54
CA VAL A 66 3.35 -7.66 18.16
C VAL A 66 3.81 -6.31 17.66
N THR A 67 4.73 -6.30 16.71
CA THR A 67 5.07 -5.09 15.95
C THR A 67 4.53 -5.27 14.54
N THR A 68 3.81 -4.27 14.05
CA THR A 68 3.27 -4.25 12.68
C THR A 68 3.66 -2.97 11.96
N LEU A 69 3.40 -2.92 10.66
CA LEU A 69 3.70 -1.80 9.79
C LEU A 69 2.42 -1.03 9.45
N LEU A 70 2.33 0.21 9.93
CA LEU A 70 1.21 1.12 9.64
C LEU A 70 1.58 2.04 8.49
N ALA A 71 0.63 2.29 7.58
CA ALA A 71 0.87 3.25 6.51
C ALA A 71 1.14 4.64 7.11
N ARG A 72 2.14 5.36 6.57
CA ARG A 72 2.48 6.70 7.09
C ARG A 72 1.43 7.77 6.85
N HIS A 73 0.53 7.53 5.90
CA HIS A 73 -0.49 8.48 5.48
C HIS A 73 -1.85 7.79 5.48
N ASP A 74 -2.79 8.39 6.20
CA ASP A 74 -4.20 7.99 6.16
C ASP A 74 -4.83 8.49 4.87
N ILE A 75 -5.50 7.59 4.16
CA ILE A 75 -6.26 7.91 2.95
C ILE A 75 -7.73 7.83 3.34
N PRO A 76 -8.53 8.91 3.16
CA PRO A 76 -9.95 8.83 3.44
C PRO A 76 -10.62 7.78 2.54
N VAL A 77 -11.60 7.05 3.09
CA VAL A 77 -12.28 5.91 2.43
C VAL A 77 -12.75 6.23 1.00
N GLY A 78 -13.27 7.44 0.76
CA GLY A 78 -13.73 7.87 -0.57
C GLY A 78 -12.64 8.03 -1.63
N TYR A 79 -11.36 8.05 -1.22
CA TYR A 79 -10.19 8.22 -2.08
C TYR A 79 -9.30 6.97 -2.12
N GLU A 80 -9.71 5.88 -1.45
CA GLU A 80 -9.00 4.60 -1.48
C GLU A 80 -8.94 4.03 -2.89
N ARG A 81 -7.72 3.78 -3.35
CA ARG A 81 -7.47 3.18 -4.66
C ARG A 81 -7.65 1.66 -4.57
N LEU A 82 -7.92 1.02 -5.69
CA LEU A 82 -8.14 -0.43 -5.68
C LEU A 82 -6.82 -1.19 -5.76
N PRO A 83 -6.62 -2.26 -4.97
CA PRO A 83 -5.44 -3.11 -5.08
C PRO A 83 -5.42 -3.85 -6.43
N SER A 84 -4.24 -4.24 -6.91
CA SER A 84 -4.17 -5.08 -8.10
C SER A 84 -4.68 -6.50 -7.82
N GLY A 85 -5.16 -7.19 -8.86
CA GLY A 85 -5.53 -8.60 -8.74
C GLY A 85 -4.34 -9.52 -8.37
N ARG A 86 -3.11 -9.15 -8.76
CA ARG A 86 -1.90 -9.88 -8.38
C ARG A 86 -1.66 -9.78 -6.87
N TYR A 87 -1.75 -8.56 -6.33
CA TYR A 87 -1.57 -8.29 -4.90
C TYR A 87 -2.65 -8.98 -4.07
N MET A 88 -3.93 -8.85 -4.45
CA MET A 88 -5.01 -9.55 -3.75
C MET A 88 -4.86 -11.08 -3.82
N GLY A 89 -4.40 -11.62 -4.94
CA GLY A 89 -4.09 -13.06 -5.04
C GLY A 89 -2.96 -13.53 -4.11
N LEU A 90 -2.06 -12.65 -3.67
CA LEU A 90 -1.09 -12.99 -2.62
C LEU A 90 -1.75 -13.05 -1.25
N LEU A 91 -2.60 -12.06 -0.91
CA LEU A 91 -3.30 -12.02 0.37
C LEU A 91 -4.27 -13.20 0.54
N ILE A 92 -5.03 -13.52 -0.51
CA ILE A 92 -5.99 -14.63 -0.49
C ILE A 92 -5.27 -15.97 -0.29
N ARG A 93 -4.19 -16.22 -1.05
CA ARG A 93 -3.40 -17.45 -0.89
C ARG A 93 -2.73 -17.54 0.47
N GLY A 94 -2.14 -16.45 0.96
CA GLY A 94 -1.53 -16.43 2.30
C GLY A 94 -2.56 -16.69 3.41
N ALA A 95 -3.78 -16.16 3.27
CA ALA A 95 -4.86 -16.42 4.21
C ALA A 95 -5.31 -17.89 4.20
N GLU A 96 -5.37 -18.51 3.01
CA GLU A 96 -5.68 -19.95 2.84
C GLU A 96 -4.55 -20.82 3.42
N GLU A 97 -3.29 -20.55 3.05
CA GLU A 97 -2.10 -21.29 3.48
C GLU A 97 -1.96 -21.31 5.01
N HIS A 98 -2.30 -20.20 5.66
CA HIS A 98 -2.26 -20.07 7.12
C HIS A 98 -3.59 -20.36 7.83
N SER A 99 -4.60 -20.88 7.10
CA SER A 99 -5.91 -21.25 7.65
C SER A 99 -6.56 -20.14 8.48
N LEU A 100 -6.45 -18.89 8.01
CA LEU A 100 -7.15 -17.75 8.63
C LEU A 100 -8.68 -17.97 8.57
N PRO A 101 -9.48 -17.34 9.44
CA PRO A 101 -10.91 -17.60 9.51
C PRO A 101 -11.64 -17.46 8.18
N THR A 102 -12.58 -18.36 7.91
CA THR A 102 -13.35 -18.38 6.65
C THR A 102 -14.02 -17.04 6.37
N THR A 103 -14.57 -16.39 7.41
CA THR A 103 -15.20 -15.06 7.28
C THR A 103 -14.21 -13.99 6.82
N TYR A 104 -12.94 -14.08 7.21
CA TYR A 104 -11.89 -13.17 6.75
C TYR A 104 -11.44 -13.49 5.32
N GLN A 105 -11.34 -14.77 4.97
CA GLN A 105 -11.05 -15.18 3.59
C GLN A 105 -12.14 -14.71 2.60
N GLU A 106 -13.41 -14.86 2.98
CA GLU A 106 -14.56 -14.34 2.21
C GLU A 106 -14.51 -12.82 2.05
N ARG A 107 -14.13 -12.09 3.11
CA ARG A 107 -13.91 -10.64 3.04
C ARG A 107 -12.83 -10.30 2.01
N LEU A 108 -11.68 -10.98 2.03
CA LEU A 108 -10.60 -10.77 1.05
C LEU A 108 -11.07 -11.05 -0.38
N LEU A 109 -11.88 -12.09 -0.58
CA LEU A 109 -12.46 -12.45 -1.89
C LEU A 109 -13.45 -11.40 -2.39
N SER A 110 -14.21 -10.76 -1.49
CA SER A 110 -15.17 -9.71 -1.84
C SER A 110 -14.52 -8.36 -2.19
N GLN A 111 -13.23 -8.18 -1.90
CA GLN A 111 -12.54 -6.90 -2.10
C GLN A 111 -12.44 -6.56 -3.59
N PRO A 112 -12.89 -5.36 -4.01
CA PRO A 112 -12.77 -4.93 -5.40
C PRO A 112 -11.30 -4.77 -5.81
N THR A 113 -10.98 -5.19 -7.03
CA THR A 113 -9.63 -5.09 -7.60
C THR A 113 -9.57 -4.12 -8.76
N PHE A 114 -8.39 -3.53 -8.95
CA PHE A 114 -8.09 -2.73 -10.13
C PHE A 114 -8.03 -3.62 -11.38
N ILE A 115 -8.98 -3.41 -12.29
CA ILE A 115 -9.02 -4.05 -13.60
C ILE A 115 -8.36 -3.14 -14.62
N ARG A 116 -7.30 -3.65 -15.28
CA ARG A 116 -6.57 -2.91 -16.31
C ARG A 116 -7.42 -2.79 -17.60
N PRO A 117 -7.69 -1.57 -18.10
CA PRO A 117 -8.31 -1.37 -19.41
C PRO A 117 -7.48 -1.99 -20.56
N ILE A 118 -8.16 -2.53 -21.57
CA ILE A 118 -7.54 -3.35 -22.64
C ILE A 118 -7.00 -2.50 -23.84
N GLY A 119 -7.31 -1.21 -23.90
CA GLY A 119 -7.02 -0.35 -25.06
C GLY A 119 -5.57 0.08 -25.25
N TYR A 120 -5.16 0.29 -26.51
CA TYR A 120 -3.81 0.79 -26.88
C TYR A 120 -3.49 2.15 -26.26
N ARG A 121 -4.46 3.05 -26.19
CA ARG A 121 -4.31 4.36 -25.52
C ARG A 121 -3.87 4.18 -24.06
N PHE A 122 -4.55 3.30 -23.32
CA PHE A 122 -4.19 3.03 -21.93
C PHE A 122 -2.79 2.40 -21.80
N LYS A 123 -2.44 1.46 -22.69
CA LYS A 123 -1.10 0.85 -22.72
C LYS A 123 0.00 1.88 -22.96
N ALA A 124 -0.20 2.81 -23.89
CA ALA A 124 0.74 3.89 -24.19
C ALA A 124 0.91 4.83 -22.99
N GLY A 125 -0.19 5.26 -22.36
CA GLY A 125 -0.14 6.10 -21.17
C GLY A 125 0.57 5.42 -20.00
N LYS A 126 0.20 4.16 -19.69
CA LYS A 126 0.90 3.36 -18.69
C LYS A 126 2.42 3.30 -18.96
N TRP A 127 2.81 3.04 -20.21
CA TRP A 127 4.22 2.95 -20.58
C TRP A 127 4.94 4.30 -20.36
N LEU A 128 4.32 5.41 -20.79
CA LEU A 128 4.83 6.76 -20.60
C LEU A 128 4.92 7.16 -19.12
N PHE A 129 3.94 6.76 -18.31
CA PHE A 129 3.97 6.99 -16.88
C PHE A 129 5.11 6.20 -16.21
N ASN A 130 5.19 4.91 -16.53
CA ASN A 130 6.16 4.01 -15.92
C ASN A 130 7.60 4.36 -16.27
N ILE A 131 7.92 4.76 -17.51
CA ILE A 131 9.30 5.06 -17.88
C ILE A 131 9.88 6.21 -17.05
N PHE A 132 9.07 7.21 -16.74
CA PHE A 132 9.46 8.33 -15.88
C PHE A 132 9.53 7.90 -14.41
N TRP A 133 8.42 7.38 -13.87
CA TRP A 133 8.31 7.10 -12.44
C TRP A 133 9.16 5.92 -11.98
N GLN A 134 9.42 4.93 -12.83
CA GLN A 134 10.32 3.83 -12.50
C GLN A 134 11.76 4.33 -12.29
N ARG A 135 12.22 5.31 -13.07
CA ARG A 135 13.55 5.92 -12.84
C ARG A 135 13.59 6.62 -11.50
N VAL A 136 12.55 7.38 -11.16
CA VAL A 136 12.41 8.03 -9.85
C VAL A 136 12.41 6.99 -8.72
N SER A 137 11.67 5.90 -8.85
CA SER A 137 11.66 4.80 -7.87
C SER A 137 13.04 4.21 -7.62
N CYS A 138 13.83 3.94 -8.68
CA CYS A 138 15.20 3.44 -8.51
C CYS A 138 16.10 4.42 -7.74
N TYR A 139 15.96 5.73 -7.96
CA TYR A 139 16.71 6.73 -7.19
C TYR A 139 16.27 6.78 -5.72
N ILE A 140 14.97 6.63 -5.45
CA ILE A 140 14.46 6.55 -4.09
C ILE A 140 14.97 5.29 -3.39
N GLU A 141 14.90 4.12 -4.01
CA GLU A 141 15.44 2.87 -3.45
C GLU A 141 16.93 3.00 -3.13
N THR A 142 17.71 3.57 -4.05
CA THR A 142 19.13 3.87 -3.82
C THR A 142 19.33 4.83 -2.65
N GLY A 143 18.49 5.87 -2.56
CA GLY A 143 18.50 6.82 -1.46
C GLY A 143 18.18 6.17 -0.10
N VAL A 144 17.18 5.29 -0.05
CA VAL A 144 16.85 4.51 1.17
C VAL A 144 18.04 3.68 1.62
N HIS A 145 18.68 2.96 0.69
CA HIS A 145 19.86 2.17 1.02
C HIS A 145 21.05 3.02 1.51
N TYR A 146 21.19 4.24 1.02
CA TYR A 146 22.29 5.13 1.37
C TYR A 146 22.06 5.90 2.67
N PHE A 147 20.84 6.37 2.92
CA PHE A 147 20.51 7.25 4.06
C PHE A 147 19.91 6.52 5.27
N LYS A 148 19.68 5.22 5.20
CA LYS A 148 19.18 4.44 6.35
C LYS A 148 20.14 4.49 7.56
N ASN A 149 19.57 4.48 8.76
CA ASN A 149 20.28 4.34 10.02
C ASN A 149 20.40 2.85 10.45
N GLU A 150 20.89 2.60 11.67
CA GLU A 150 21.03 1.27 12.25
C GLU A 150 19.69 0.53 12.44
N ASP A 151 18.60 1.28 12.59
CA ASP A 151 17.24 0.75 12.72
C ASP A 151 16.57 0.51 11.35
N GLY A 152 17.25 0.81 10.25
CA GLY A 152 16.72 0.70 8.89
C GLY A 152 15.83 1.87 8.45
N ASN A 153 15.70 2.92 9.27
CA ASN A 153 14.91 4.10 9.00
C ASN A 153 15.72 5.20 8.30
N VAL A 154 15.10 5.93 7.39
CA VAL A 154 15.70 7.10 6.71
C VAL A 154 15.46 8.41 7.49
N PRO A 155 16.31 9.44 7.32
CA PRO A 155 16.15 10.72 8.02
C PRO A 155 14.89 11.47 7.60
N ARG A 156 14.38 12.30 8.52
CA ARG A 156 13.11 13.04 8.34
C ARG A 156 13.05 13.92 7.09
N TRP A 157 14.16 14.56 6.71
CA TRP A 157 14.19 15.39 5.50
C TRP A 157 13.94 14.55 4.24
N PHE A 158 14.43 13.30 4.22
CA PHE A 158 14.23 12.38 3.10
C PHE A 158 12.77 11.92 3.02
N LEU A 159 12.15 11.68 4.17
CA LEU A 159 10.71 11.40 4.26
C LEU A 159 9.87 12.54 3.65
N ILE A 160 10.20 13.80 3.96
CA ILE A 160 9.49 14.97 3.40
C ILE A 160 9.65 15.03 1.87
N VAL A 161 10.87 14.82 1.36
CA VAL A 161 11.13 14.78 -0.09
C VAL A 161 10.33 13.67 -0.77
N PHE A 162 10.33 12.48 -0.18
CA PHE A 162 9.56 11.34 -0.66
C PHE A 162 8.05 11.64 -0.67
N ASP A 163 7.53 12.20 0.41
CA ASP A 163 6.12 12.58 0.51
C ASP A 163 5.77 13.59 -0.60
N CYS A 164 6.56 14.65 -0.79
CA CYS A 164 6.37 15.62 -1.87
C CYS A 164 6.34 14.96 -3.26
N LEU A 165 7.24 13.99 -3.52
CA LEU A 165 7.26 13.25 -4.78
C LEU A 165 6.01 12.39 -4.97
N LEU A 166 5.58 11.69 -3.91
CA LEU A 166 4.38 10.88 -3.92
C LEU A 166 3.13 11.72 -4.20
N TRP A 167 2.96 12.84 -3.49
CA TRP A 167 1.87 13.79 -3.72
C TRP A 167 1.89 14.34 -5.14
N THR A 168 3.08 14.70 -5.65
CA THR A 168 3.24 15.18 -7.03
C THR A 168 2.86 14.11 -8.05
N MET A 169 3.25 12.86 -7.82
CA MET A 169 2.90 11.72 -8.68
C MET A 169 1.39 11.55 -8.79
N TRP A 170 0.70 11.52 -7.65
CA TRP A 170 -0.74 11.32 -7.60
C TRP A 170 -1.51 12.53 -8.14
N PHE A 171 -1.05 13.75 -7.84
CA PHE A 171 -1.63 14.97 -8.42
C PHE A 171 -1.51 14.96 -9.95
N TYR A 172 -0.33 14.67 -10.49
CA TYR A 172 -0.12 14.56 -11.94
C TYR A 172 -1.00 13.48 -12.56
N HIS A 173 -1.10 12.31 -11.91
CA HIS A 173 -1.98 11.23 -12.35
C HIS A 173 -3.44 11.68 -12.39
N ASP A 174 -3.96 12.22 -11.29
CA ASP A 174 -5.38 12.50 -11.14
C ASP A 174 -5.85 13.64 -12.04
N TYR A 175 -5.07 14.71 -12.17
CA TYR A 175 -5.50 15.93 -12.86
C TYR A 175 -5.06 16.04 -14.32
N PHE A 176 -4.04 15.30 -14.75
CA PHE A 176 -3.50 15.44 -16.11
C PHE A 176 -3.43 14.12 -16.84
N HIS A 177 -2.68 13.16 -16.30
CA HIS A 177 -2.36 11.93 -17.02
C HIS A 177 -3.61 11.05 -17.22
N SER A 178 -4.42 10.90 -16.18
CA SER A 178 -5.59 10.01 -16.23
C SER A 178 -6.70 10.50 -17.15
N ILE A 179 -6.79 11.83 -17.38
CA ILE A 179 -7.76 12.42 -18.32
C ILE A 179 -7.41 12.00 -19.76
N ILE A 180 -6.13 12.05 -20.11
CA ILE A 180 -5.65 11.77 -21.47
C ILE A 180 -5.56 10.27 -21.74
N TRP A 181 -5.20 9.46 -20.74
CA TRP A 181 -4.83 8.05 -20.95
C TRP A 181 -5.76 7.03 -20.30
N GLY A 182 -6.68 7.49 -19.43
CA GLY A 182 -7.50 6.65 -18.57
C GLY A 182 -6.85 6.45 -17.18
N ARG A 183 -7.70 6.17 -16.18
CA ARG A 183 -7.26 6.05 -14.79
C ARG A 183 -6.51 4.75 -14.51
N GLY A 184 -5.42 4.85 -13.76
CA GLY A 184 -4.54 3.74 -13.39
C GLY A 184 -4.74 3.23 -11.96
N ASP A 185 -5.88 3.49 -11.34
CA ASP A 185 -6.05 3.43 -9.89
C ASP A 185 -7.33 2.71 -9.41
N GLY A 186 -8.19 2.30 -10.34
CA GLY A 186 -9.45 1.61 -10.07
C GLY A 186 -10.61 2.51 -9.63
N LEU A 187 -10.42 3.82 -9.46
CA LEU A 187 -11.52 4.72 -9.14
C LEU A 187 -12.38 5.00 -10.38
N LYS A 188 -13.69 5.17 -10.19
CA LYS A 188 -14.60 5.61 -11.26
C LYS A 188 -14.44 7.11 -11.49
N THR A 189 -14.42 7.55 -12.75
CA THR A 189 -14.28 8.95 -13.16
C THR A 189 -15.32 9.90 -12.52
N ARG A 190 -16.46 9.39 -12.03
CA ARG A 190 -17.57 10.20 -11.49
C ARG A 190 -17.29 10.93 -10.18
N TYR A 191 -16.24 10.59 -9.43
CA TYR A 191 -15.95 11.26 -8.15
C TYR A 191 -15.35 12.67 -8.28
N PHE A 192 -14.94 13.08 -9.49
CA PHE A 192 -14.28 14.38 -9.70
C PHE A 192 -15.21 15.51 -10.17
N ASN A 193 -16.48 15.24 -10.51
CA ASN A 193 -17.42 16.28 -10.96
C ASN A 193 -18.17 16.98 -9.81
N GLN A 194 -17.79 16.78 -8.55
CA GLN A 194 -18.43 17.43 -7.39
C GLN A 194 -17.68 18.66 -6.85
N PHE A 195 -16.52 19.01 -7.42
CA PHE A 195 -15.78 20.22 -7.02
C PHE A 195 -15.34 21.01 -8.25
N THR A 196 -16.33 21.53 -8.97
CA THR A 196 -16.18 22.77 -9.73
C THR A 196 -17.06 23.80 -9.02
N LEU A 197 -16.44 24.62 -8.18
CA LEU A 197 -16.95 25.95 -7.84
C LEU A 197 -16.41 26.94 -8.87
#